data_AF-A0A7W3QNH0-F1
#
_entry.id   AF-A0A7W3QNH0-F1
#
_cell.length_a   1.000
_cell.length_b   1.000
_cell.length_c   1.000
_cell.angle_alpha   90.00
_cell.angle_beta   90.00
_cell.angle_gamma   90.00
#
_symmetry.space_group_name_H-M   'P 1'
#
loop_
_entity.id
_entity.type
_entity.pdbx_description
1 polymer ?
#
loop_
_entity_poly.entity_id
_entity_poly.type
_entity_poly.pdbx_seq_one_letter_code
_entity_poly.pdbx_strand_id
1 'polypeptide(L)' 'MNVRPDDERPVELDDDLPVLPDQTSDDTDTGWGEWRGSDDGDDARFLEERPPHW' A
#
# COMPACT_ATOMS: atom_id res chain seq x y z
N MET A 1 -16.75 26.33 -5.64
CA MET A 1 -16.37 24.90 -5.62
C MET A 1 -17.42 24.14 -6.41
N ASN A 2 -17.05 23.37 -7.43
CA ASN A 2 -18.02 22.52 -8.14
C ASN A 2 -18.20 21.23 -7.34
N VAL A 3 -19.34 21.11 -6.67
CA VAL A 3 -19.78 19.87 -6.00
C VAL A 3 -20.03 18.84 -7.09
N ARG A 4 -19.38 17.68 -7.00
CA ARG A 4 -19.63 16.60 -7.96
C ARG A 4 -20.98 15.96 -7.61
N PRO A 5 -21.76 15.46 -8.60
CA PRO A 5 -23.04 14.82 -8.32
C PRO A 5 -22.97 13.67 -7.30
N ASP A 6 -21.76 13.12 -7.11
CA ASP A 6 -21.47 12.07 -6.13
C ASP A 6 -21.47 12.57 -4.68
N ASP A 7 -21.04 13.81 -4.44
CA ASP A 7 -20.89 14.43 -3.12
C ASP A 7 -22.25 14.73 -2.45
N GLU A 8 -23.34 14.79 -3.24
CA GLU A 8 -24.70 15.07 -2.76
C GLU A 8 -25.52 13.80 -2.48
N ARG A 9 -24.95 12.61 -2.72
CA ARG A 9 -25.67 11.35 -2.50
C ARG A 9 -25.68 11.00 -1.01
N PRO A 10 -26.86 10.76 -0.40
CA PRO A 10 -26.92 10.35 1.00
C PRO A 10 -26.26 8.98 1.17
N VAL A 11 -25.38 8.88 2.16
CA VAL A 11 -24.82 7.60 2.64
C VAL A 11 -25.59 7.23 3.90
N GLU A 12 -26.42 6.19 3.79
CA GLU A 12 -27.09 5.60 4.95
C GLU A 12 -26.04 4.82 5.75
N LEU A 13 -25.60 5.38 6.88
CA LEU A 13 -24.64 4.75 7.80
C LEU A 13 -25.38 4.38 9.08
N ASP A 14 -25.44 3.09 9.40
CA ASP A 14 -26.02 2.60 10.64
C ASP A 14 -25.06 2.84 11.82
N ASP A 15 -25.56 3.41 12.92
CA ASP A 15 -24.76 3.71 14.14
C ASP A 15 -24.32 2.44 14.90
N ASP A 16 -24.89 1.29 14.58
CA ASP A 16 -24.57 -0.02 15.19
C ASP A 16 -23.46 -0.77 14.44
N LEU A 17 -22.85 -0.16 13.40
CA LEU A 17 -21.74 -0.78 12.67
C LEU A 17 -20.47 -0.81 13.53
N PRO A 18 -19.76 -1.96 13.58
CA PRO A 18 -18.49 -2.03 14.28
C PRO A 18 -17.49 -1.09 13.61
N VAL A 19 -16.85 -0.25 14.42
CA VAL A 19 -15.73 0.57 13.97
C VAL A 19 -14.61 -0.37 13.51
N LEU A 20 -14.21 -0.24 12.24
CA LEU A 20 -13.08 -0.96 11.70
C LEU A 20 -11.79 -0.50 12.41
N PRO A 21 -10.82 -1.40 12.61
CA PRO A 21 -9.50 -1.02 13.10
C PRO A 21 -8.82 0.00 12.18
N ASP A 22 -7.87 0.77 12.73
CA ASP A 22 -7.10 1.77 11.97
C ASP A 22 -6.31 1.17 10.80
N GLN A 23 -5.96 -0.12 10.86
CA GLN A 23 -5.33 -0.87 9.78
C GLN A 23 -6.15 -2.12 9.44
N THR A 24 -6.26 -2.41 8.15
CA THR A 24 -6.96 -3.58 7.64
C THR A 24 -6.09 -4.84 7.82
N SER A 25 -6.70 -6.03 7.84
CA SER A 25 -5.97 -7.28 8.02
C SER A 25 -5.06 -7.65 6.84
N ASP A 26 -5.33 -7.08 5.67
CA ASP A 26 -4.53 -7.25 4.45
C ASP A 26 -3.39 -6.23 4.33
N ASP A 27 -3.39 -5.17 5.15
CA ASP A 27 -2.29 -4.22 5.25
C ASP A 27 -1.12 -4.89 5.97
N THR A 28 -0.30 -5.55 5.17
CA THR A 28 0.93 -6.18 5.63
C THR A 28 2.07 -5.66 4.77
N ASP A 29 3.25 -5.51 5.38
CA ASP A 29 4.50 -5.25 4.65
C ASP A 29 4.92 -6.45 3.76
N THR A 30 4.09 -7.51 3.70
CA THR A 30 4.31 -8.68 2.85
C THR A 30 4.35 -8.26 1.39
N GLY A 31 5.43 -8.59 0.68
CA GLY A 31 5.68 -8.16 -0.70
C GLY A 31 6.15 -6.71 -0.84
N TRP A 32 6.22 -5.94 0.26
CA TRP A 32 6.73 -4.57 0.32
C TRP A 32 8.13 -4.52 0.96
N GLY A 33 9.02 -5.42 0.52
CA GLY A 33 10.44 -5.40 0.88
C GLY A 33 10.79 -6.23 2.12
N GLU A 34 10.10 -7.35 2.35
CA GLU A 34 10.44 -8.28 3.43
C GLU A 34 11.93 -8.64 3.47
N TRP A 35 12.50 -8.51 4.66
CA TRP A 35 13.89 -8.79 4.94
C TRP A 35 14.04 -10.23 5.44
N ARG A 36 14.56 -11.16 4.63
CA ARG A 36 15.03 -12.51 5.04
C ARG A 36 15.67 -13.28 3.88
N GLY A 37 17.00 -13.43 3.96
CA GLY A 37 17.82 -14.53 3.43
C GLY A 37 17.22 -15.47 2.39
N SER A 38 16.80 -14.94 1.25
CA SER A 38 16.47 -15.71 0.06
C SER A 38 17.46 -15.26 -1.00
N ASP A 39 18.38 -16.15 -1.36
CA ASP A 39 19.42 -15.97 -2.39
C ASP A 39 18.88 -15.63 -3.80
N ASP A 40 17.56 -15.46 -3.96
CA ASP A 40 16.86 -15.16 -5.21
C ASP A 40 16.31 -13.71 -5.25
N GLY A 41 17.07 -12.77 -4.71
CA GLY A 41 16.83 -11.34 -4.90
C GLY A 41 17.52 -10.84 -6.18
N ASP A 42 16.83 -10.02 -6.98
CA ASP A 42 17.35 -9.36 -8.19
C ASP A 42 18.45 -8.29 -7.87
N ASP A 43 18.81 -8.19 -6.59
CA ASP A 43 19.79 -7.27 -6.02
C ASP A 43 21.15 -7.38 -6.70
N ALA A 44 21.57 -8.59 -7.09
CA ALA A 44 22.83 -8.81 -7.80
C ALA A 44 22.83 -8.10 -9.16
N ARG A 45 21.73 -8.21 -9.93
CA ARG A 45 21.57 -7.52 -11.22
C ARG A 45 21.56 -6.00 -11.03
N PHE A 46 20.90 -5.49 -10.00
CA PHE A 46 20.88 -4.05 -9.71
C PHE A 46 22.23 -3.48 -9.27
N LEU A 47 23.06 -4.27 -8.58
CA LEU A 47 24.43 -3.87 -8.21
C LEU A 47 25.37 -3.86 -9.42
N GLU A 48 25.19 -4.79 -10.36
CA GLU A 48 25.94 -4.85 -11.63
C GLU A 48 25.60 -3.69 -12.57
N GLU A 49 24.34 -3.25 -12.58
CA GLU A 49 23.85 -2.13 -13.38
C GLU A 49 24.16 -0.75 -12.74
N ARG A 50 24.93 -0.68 -11.64
CA ARG A 50 25.24 0.60 -10.99
C ARG A 50 25.99 1.53 -11.96
N PRO A 51 25.45 2.71 -12.29
CA PRO A 51 26.10 3.63 -13.22
C PRO A 51 27.48 4.08 -12.71
N PRO A 52 28.45 4.32 -13.62
CA PRO A 52 29.75 4.85 -13.24
C PRO A 52 29.59 6.24 -12.61
N HIS A 53 30.23 6.43 -11.44
CA HIS A 53 30.30 7.74 -10.80
C HIS A 53 31.24 8.65 -11.60
N TRP A 54 30.87 9.91 -11.75
CA TRP A 54 31.72 10.99 -12.29
C TRP A 54 32.52 11.62 -11.16
#